data_AF-A0A0P1ABI4-F1
#
_entry.id   AF-A0A0P1ABI4-F1
#
_cell.length_a   1.000
_cell.length_b   1.000
_cell.length_c   1.000
_cell.angle_alpha   90.00
_cell.angle_beta   90.00
_cell.angle_gamma   90.00
#
_symmetry.space_group_name_H-M   'P 1'
#
loop_
_entity.id
_entity.type
_entity.pdbx_description
1 polymer ?
#
loop_
_entity_poly.entity_id
_entity_poly.type
_entity_poly.pdbx_seq_one_letter_code
_entity_poly.pdbx_strand_id
1 'polypeptide(L)'
;MQDGLNKLMSLLGPEHLVAQGPEAIGARLEEFSNYENALLERLQQKMSASFASMTPPSVTDNFPRPKPLMVSVKVFEGKDGEIFPLWVREIEMAIASAMHQTERQRVVLAISKIAGRA
;
A
#
# COMPACT_ATOMS: atom_id res chain seq x y z
N MET A 1 7.77 8.15 26.23
CA MET A 1 8.79 7.44 27.04
C MET A 1 8.47 5.96 27.23
N GLN A 2 7.26 5.61 27.67
CA GLN A 2 6.90 4.20 27.96
C GLN A 2 6.99 3.27 26.74
N ASP A 3 6.57 3.74 25.55
CA ASP A 3 6.64 2.97 24.30
C ASP A 3 8.08 2.62 23.90
N GLY A 4 9.00 3.59 23.93
CA GLY A 4 10.40 3.35 23.60
C GLY A 4 11.13 2.45 24.60
N LEU A 5 10.75 2.49 25.88
CA LEU A 5 11.24 1.53 26.88
C LEU A 5 10.76 0.10 26.59
N ASN A 6 9.49 -0.06 26.22
CA ASN A 6 8.95 -1.36 25.81
C ASN A 6 9.65 -1.91 24.56
N LYS A 7 9.93 -1.05 23.57
CA LYS A 7 10.72 -1.42 22.38
C LYS A 7 12.13 -1.87 22.74
N LEU A 8 12.84 -1.10 23.58
CA LEU A 8 14.19 -1.47 24.03
C LEU A 8 14.20 -2.78 24.81
N MET A 9 13.21 -3.00 25.68
CA MET A 9 13.07 -4.25 26.43
C MET A 9 12.80 -5.45 25.50
N SER A 10 12.02 -5.26 24.44
CA SER A 10 11.77 -6.29 23.43
C SER A 10 13.02 -6.64 22.61
N LEU A 11 13.86 -5.64 22.30
CA LEU A 11 15.07 -5.84 21.48
C LEU A 11 16.28 -6.38 22.26
N LEU A 12 16.49 -5.91 23.50
CA LEU A 12 17.68 -6.22 24.30
C LEU A 12 17.40 -7.23 25.43
N GLY A 13 16.13 -7.46 25.78
CA GLY A 13 15.76 -8.25 26.96
C GLY A 13 15.93 -7.49 28.29
N PRO A 14 15.22 -7.90 29.34
CA PRO A 14 15.20 -7.21 30.63
C PRO A 14 16.56 -7.27 31.35
N GLU A 15 17.33 -8.34 31.17
CA GLU A 15 18.64 -8.56 31.81
C GLU A 15 19.65 -7.45 31.51
N HIS A 16 19.66 -6.98 30.25
CA HIS A 16 20.60 -5.99 29.75
C HIS A 16 20.27 -4.57 30.19
N LEU A 17 18.98 -4.28 30.41
CA LEU A 17 18.52 -2.98 30.91
C LEU A 17 18.83 -2.83 32.40
N VAL A 18 18.65 -3.89 33.20
CA VAL A 18 18.96 -3.87 34.65
C VAL A 18 20.45 -3.64 34.90
N ALA A 19 21.33 -4.18 34.04
CA ALA A 19 22.77 -4.00 34.15
C ALA A 19 23.27 -2.58 33.82
N GLN A 20 22.49 -1.78 33.09
CA GLN A 20 22.95 -0.48 32.55
C GLN A 20 22.73 0.72 33.47
N GLY A 21 21.82 0.63 34.45
CA GLY A 21 21.45 1.75 35.31
C GLY A 21 20.55 2.80 34.62
N PRO A 22 19.81 3.61 35.40
CA PRO A 22 18.73 4.47 34.89
C PRO A 22 19.19 5.59 33.95
N GLU A 23 20.39 6.15 34.17
CA GLU A 23 20.96 7.19 33.31
C GLU A 23 21.33 6.67 31.92
N ALA A 24 21.99 5.51 31.86
CA ALA A 24 22.42 4.92 30.59
C ALA A 24 21.24 4.38 29.76
N ILE A 25 20.14 3.98 30.42
CA ILE A 25 18.88 3.66 29.74
C ILE A 25 18.28 4.93 29.11
N GLY A 26 18.30 6.05 29.83
CA GLY A 26 17.83 7.35 29.33
C GLY A 26 18.60 7.80 28.08
N ALA A 27 19.93 7.77 28.14
CA ALA A 27 20.79 8.12 27.01
C ALA A 27 20.56 7.21 25.79
N ARG A 28 20.43 5.89 26.00
CA ARG A 28 20.16 4.93 24.92
C ARG A 28 18.77 5.13 24.30
N LEU A 29 17.78 5.49 25.11
CA LEU A 29 16.43 5.79 24.63
C LEU A 29 16.43 7.02 23.72
N GLU A 30 17.19 8.05 24.09
CA GLU A 30 17.36 9.26 23.27
C GLU A 30 18.09 8.95 21.96
N GLU A 31 19.18 8.19 22.01
CA GLU A 31 19.93 7.76 20.82
C GLU A 31 19.06 6.92 19.87
N PHE A 32 18.29 5.98 20.42
CA PHE A 32 17.35 5.16 19.65
C PHE A 32 16.25 6.02 19.00
N SER A 33 15.68 6.96 19.77
CA SER A 33 14.68 7.90 19.26
C SER A 33 15.26 8.77 18.14
N ASN A 34 16.49 9.27 18.30
CA ASN A 34 17.17 10.07 17.30
C ASN A 34 17.42 9.26 16.02
N TYR A 35 17.85 8.00 16.15
CA TYR A 35 18.01 7.10 15.02
C TYR A 35 16.70 6.82 14.28
N GLU A 36 15.61 6.51 14.99
CA GLU A 36 14.29 6.30 14.36
C GLU A 36 13.85 7.55 13.59
N ASN A 37 14.00 8.74 14.18
CA ASN A 37 13.65 10.00 13.52
C ASN A 37 14.52 10.26 12.28
N ALA A 38 15.84 10.09 12.38
CA ALA A 38 16.75 10.26 11.24
C ALA A 38 16.46 9.26 10.11
N LEU A 39 16.10 8.02 10.45
CA LEU A 39 15.70 7.01 9.47
C LEU A 39 14.39 7.39 8.77
N LEU A 40 13.40 7.89 9.53
CA LEU A 40 12.14 8.38 8.99
C LEU A 40 12.35 9.59 8.08
N GLU A 41 13.16 10.56 8.49
CA GLU A 41 13.53 11.72 7.67
C GLU A 41 14.19 11.29 6.37
N ARG A 42 15.16 10.35 6.42
CA ARG A 42 15.81 9.82 5.22
C ARG A 42 14.81 9.09 4.31
N LEU A 43 13.89 8.31 4.87
CA LEU A 43 12.85 7.62 4.10
C LEU A 43 11.93 8.64 3.42
N GLN A 44 11.49 9.66 4.16
CA GLN A 44 10.67 10.74 3.65
C GLN A 44 11.40 11.51 2.56
N GLN A 45 12.66 11.88 2.75
CA GLN A 45 13.49 12.53 1.73
C GLN A 45 13.65 11.67 0.48
N LYS A 46 13.93 10.37 0.63
CA LYS A 46 14.03 9.44 -0.51
C LYS A 46 12.71 9.35 -1.26
N MET A 47 11.59 9.30 -0.53
CA MET A 47 10.26 9.27 -1.11
C MET A 47 9.95 10.60 -1.82
N SER A 48 10.22 11.74 -1.20
CA SER A 48 10.09 13.07 -1.78
C SER A 48 11.01 13.28 -2.99
N ALA A 49 12.22 12.73 -3.02
CA ALA A 49 13.11 12.78 -4.18
C ALA A 49 12.58 11.93 -5.34
N SER A 50 12.02 10.75 -5.03
CA SER A 50 11.30 9.93 -6.00
C SER A 50 10.06 10.65 -6.55
N PHE A 51 9.35 11.40 -5.70
CA PHE A 51 8.20 12.22 -6.09
C PHE A 51 8.61 13.55 -6.73
N ALA A 52 9.80 14.10 -6.49
CA ALA A 52 10.28 15.34 -7.11
C ALA A 52 10.82 15.09 -8.52
N SER A 53 11.28 13.87 -8.81
CA SER A 53 11.48 13.41 -10.20
C SER A 53 10.17 13.30 -10.98
N MET A 54 9.03 13.26 -10.29
CA MET A 54 7.73 13.51 -10.89
C MET A 54 7.47 15.00 -10.75
N THR A 55 7.71 15.77 -11.81
CA THR A 55 7.34 17.18 -11.85
C THR A 55 5.93 17.34 -11.26
N PRO A 56 5.73 18.14 -10.18
CA PRO A 56 4.38 18.40 -9.72
C PRO A 56 3.68 19.13 -10.88
N PRO A 57 2.55 18.64 -11.42
CA PRO A 57 1.76 19.49 -12.28
C PRO A 57 1.39 20.70 -11.45
N SER A 58 1.60 21.87 -12.02
CA SER A 58 1.15 23.14 -11.47
C SER A 58 -0.27 22.99 -10.95
N VAL A 59 -0.57 23.69 -9.86
CA VAL A 59 -1.91 23.83 -9.30
C VAL A 59 -2.84 24.44 -10.38
N THR A 60 -3.41 23.56 -11.19
CA THR A 60 -4.48 23.79 -12.16
C THR A 60 -5.27 22.49 -12.23
N ASP A 61 -5.98 22.14 -11.15
CA ASP A 61 -7.02 21.09 -11.09
C ASP A 61 -6.67 19.68 -11.64
N ASN A 62 -5.40 19.45 -11.98
CA ASN A 62 -4.91 18.32 -12.77
C ASN A 62 -3.76 17.63 -12.04
N PHE A 63 -3.98 17.22 -10.78
CA PHE A 63 -3.22 16.07 -10.28
C PHE A 63 -3.39 14.95 -11.32
N PRO A 64 -2.34 14.28 -11.81
CA PRO A 64 -2.50 13.19 -12.75
C PRO A 64 -3.22 12.12 -11.94
N ARG A 65 -4.54 12.00 -12.14
CA ARG A 65 -5.32 10.94 -11.49
C ARG A 65 -4.54 9.65 -11.75
N PRO A 66 -4.14 8.91 -10.70
CA PRO A 66 -3.36 7.70 -10.89
C PRO A 66 -4.07 6.86 -11.94
N LYS A 67 -3.36 6.59 -13.05
CA LYS A 67 -3.94 5.84 -14.17
C LYS A 67 -4.44 4.52 -13.59
N PRO A 68 -5.74 4.21 -13.74
CA PRO A 68 -6.26 2.94 -13.29
C PRO A 68 -5.43 1.81 -13.92
N LEU A 69 -5.04 0.82 -13.11
CA LEU A 69 -4.44 -0.39 -13.63
C LEU A 69 -5.45 -1.02 -14.60
N MET A 70 -5.10 -1.04 -15.89
CA MET A 70 -5.93 -1.67 -16.91
C MET A 70 -5.71 -3.18 -16.87
N VAL A 71 -6.55 -3.89 -16.10
CA VAL A 71 -6.58 -5.35 -16.09
C VAL A 71 -7.50 -5.84 -17.22
N SER A 72 -6.96 -6.64 -18.14
CA SER A 72 -7.73 -7.26 -19.21
C SER A 72 -8.43 -8.52 -18.70
N VAL A 73 -9.76 -8.46 -18.63
CA VAL A 73 -10.59 -9.66 -18.40
C VAL A 73 -10.95 -10.26 -19.76
N LYS A 74 -10.88 -11.59 -19.87
CA LYS A 74 -11.39 -12.32 -21.05
C LYS A 74 -12.92 -12.21 -21.14
N VAL A 75 -13.43 -12.26 -22.36
CA VAL A 75 -14.88 -12.35 -22.58
C VAL A 75 -15.32 -13.76 -22.24
N PHE A 76 -16.42 -13.91 -21.49
CA PHE A 76 -17.08 -15.17 -21.24
C PHE A 76 -18.12 -15.41 -22.31
N GLU A 77 -17.98 -16.50 -23.08
CA GLU A 77 -18.82 -16.79 -24.24
C GLU A 77 -19.88 -17.87 -23.96
N GLY A 78 -19.79 -18.53 -22.80
CA GLY A 78 -20.65 -19.65 -22.43
C GLY A 78 -20.31 -20.92 -23.22
N LYS A 79 -19.03 -21.10 -23.58
CA LYS A 79 -18.57 -22.29 -24.31
C LYS A 79 -18.35 -23.48 -23.39
N ASP A 80 -18.56 -24.69 -23.91
CA ASP A 80 -18.24 -25.93 -23.19
C ASP A 80 -16.74 -25.93 -22.83
N GLY A 81 -16.46 -26.03 -21.52
CA GLY A 81 -15.10 -25.97 -20.98
C GLY A 81 -14.68 -24.62 -20.39
N GLU A 82 -15.50 -23.56 -20.52
CA GLU A 82 -15.27 -22.32 -19.78
C GLU A 82 -15.66 -22.47 -18.30
N ILE A 83 -14.78 -22.04 -17.41
CA ILE A 83 -14.94 -22.17 -15.96
C ILE A 83 -15.56 -20.86 -15.43
N PHE A 84 -16.89 -20.82 -15.36
CA PHE A 84 -17.63 -19.63 -14.90
C PHE A 84 -17.15 -19.07 -13.54
N PRO A 85 -16.90 -19.89 -12.48
CA PRO A 85 -16.39 -19.36 -11.21
C PRO A 85 -15.03 -18.66 -11.30
N LEU A 86 -14.16 -19.13 -12.21
CA LEU A 86 -12.85 -18.52 -12.43
C LEU A 86 -12.99 -17.16 -13.11
N TRP A 87 -13.87 -17.07 -14.12
CA TRP A 87 -14.14 -15.82 -14.82
C TRP A 87 -14.75 -14.74 -13.90
N VAL A 88 -15.68 -15.13 -13.02
CA VAL A 88 -16.24 -14.20 -12.00
C VAL A 88 -15.12 -13.65 -11.12
N ARG A 89 -14.17 -14.50 -10.70
CA ARG A 89 -13.03 -14.06 -9.89
C ARG A 89 -12.11 -13.10 -10.62
N GLU A 90 -11.88 -13.30 -11.92
CA GLU A 90 -11.10 -12.39 -12.75
C GLU A 90 -11.77 -11.00 -12.87
N ILE A 91 -13.10 -10.95 -13.02
CA ILE A 91 -13.89 -9.71 -13.04
C ILE A 91 -13.77 -8.97 -11.71
N GLU A 92 -13.93 -9.68 -10.58
CA GLU A 92 -13.81 -9.09 -9.24
C GLU A 92 -12.44 -8.45 -9.03
N MET A 93 -11.36 -9.13 -9.42
CA MET A 93 -9.99 -8.60 -9.31
C MET A 93 -9.78 -7.37 -10.21
N ALA A 94 -10.29 -7.39 -11.44
CA ALA A 94 -10.21 -6.24 -12.33
C ALA A 94 -10.94 -5.02 -11.76
N ILE A 95 -12.14 -5.22 -11.21
CA ILE A 95 -12.91 -4.18 -10.51
C ILE A 95 -12.14 -3.65 -9.30
N ALA A 96 -11.55 -4.52 -8.48
CA ALA A 96 -10.79 -4.12 -7.30
C ALA A 96 -9.51 -3.33 -7.67
N SER A 97 -8.90 -3.62 -8.81
CA SER A 97 -7.70 -2.94 -9.30
C SER A 97 -7.99 -1.58 -9.97
N ALA A 98 -9.21 -1.38 -10.47
CA ALA A 98 -9.64 -0.15 -11.12
C ALA A 98 -10.03 0.89 -10.06
N MET A 99 -9.02 1.56 -9.48
CA MET A 99 -9.23 2.65 -8.52
C MET A 99 -10.22 3.70 -9.07
N HIS A 100 -11.33 3.90 -8.35
CA HIS A 100 -12.36 4.93 -8.59
C HIS A 100 -13.41 4.65 -9.69
N GLN A 101 -13.85 3.41 -9.90
CA GLN A 101 -15.08 3.17 -10.66
C GLN A 101 -16.34 3.27 -9.81
N THR A 102 -17.34 3.99 -10.31
CA THR A 102 -18.71 3.96 -9.76
C THR A 102 -19.33 2.57 -9.92
N GLU A 103 -20.32 2.24 -9.11
CA GLU A 103 -21.06 0.98 -9.24
C GLU A 103 -21.63 0.77 -10.65
N ARG A 104 -22.16 1.83 -11.28
CA ARG A 104 -22.63 1.76 -12.67
C ARG A 104 -21.52 1.39 -13.65
N GLN A 105 -20.33 1.96 -13.51
CA GLN A 105 -19.19 1.63 -14.38
C GLN A 105 -18.72 0.18 -14.18
N ARG A 106 -18.72 -0.30 -12.93
CA ARG A 106 -18.39 -1.70 -12.61
C ARG A 106 -19.37 -2.67 -13.27
N VAL A 107 -20.67 -2.37 -13.22
CA VAL A 107 -21.72 -3.20 -13.85
C VAL A 107 -21.60 -3.17 -15.38
N VAL A 108 -21.41 -2.00 -15.99
CA VAL A 108 -21.23 -1.88 -17.44
C VAL A 108 -20.00 -2.66 -17.91
N LEU A 109 -18.89 -2.60 -17.15
CA LEU A 109 -17.69 -3.38 -17.44
C LEU A 109 -17.98 -4.89 -17.38
N ALA A 110 -18.62 -5.37 -16.31
CA ALA A 110 -18.95 -6.78 -16.18
C ALA A 110 -19.84 -7.29 -17.34
N ILE A 111 -20.87 -6.51 -17.70
CA ILE A 111 -21.76 -6.84 -18.82
C ILE A 111 -21.00 -6.86 -20.16
N SER A 112 -20.09 -5.90 -20.39
CA SER A 112 -19.27 -5.86 -21.61
C SER A 112 -18.35 -7.08 -21.79
N LYS A 113 -18.16 -7.88 -20.73
CA LYS A 113 -17.33 -9.07 -20.74
C LYS A 113 -18.14 -10.36 -20.89
N ILE A 114 -19.45 -10.27 -21.10
CA ILE A 114 -20.32 -11.40 -21.39
C ILE A 114 -20.69 -11.34 -22.88
N ALA A 115 -20.57 -12.47 -23.58
CA ALA A 115 -20.96 -12.61 -24.98
C ALA A 115 -21.54 -14.02 -25.24
N GLY A 116 -22.00 -14.26 -26.47
CA GLY A 116 -22.42 -15.59 -26.89
C GLY A 116 -23.75 -16.02 -26.28
N ARG A 117 -23.79 -17.22 -25.69
CA ARG A 117 -25.01 -17.84 -25.13
C ARG A 117 -25.13 -17.68 -23.61
N ALA A 118 -24.26 -16.89 -23.02
CA ALA A 118 -24.26 -16.58 -21.59
C ALA A 118 -25.45 -15.70 -21.18
#